data_AF-A0A4R6EQC6-F1
#
_entry.id   AF-A0A4R6EQC6-F1
#
_cell.length_a   1.000
_cell.length_b   1.000
_cell.length_c   1.000
_cell.angle_alpha   90.00
_cell.angle_beta   90.00
_cell.angle_gamma   90.00
#
_symmetry.space_group_name_H-M   'P 1'
#
loop_
_entity.id
_entity.type
_entity.pdbx_description
1 polymer ?
#
loop_
_entity_poly.entity_id
_entity_poly.type
_entity_poly.pdbx_seq_one_letter_code
_entity_poly.pdbx_strand_id
1 'polypeptide(L)'
;MASASPTSDRSAAPGTSTPAASTGDQQQHQAQEQEGSLKDVTIAGQMIINTITDYTQKMKHGRLITQAEGMRQQVSLCNAIFASINTLDADFRPVLTTILGILHRERYAAFRETHLFRYWDRVALSKNQRRGFEKIITLLKTLADPKTRQTALRQVDFERLL
;
A
#
# COMPACT_ATOMS: atom_id res chain seq x y z
N MET A 1 6.21 51.27 64.94
CA MET A 1 7.46 50.51 65.14
C MET A 1 7.07 49.06 65.34
N ALA A 2 7.59 48.02 64.70
CA ALA A 2 8.50 47.82 63.58
C ALA A 2 8.44 46.29 63.24
N SER A 3 8.58 45.94 61.95
CA SER A 3 9.23 44.71 61.40
C SER A 3 8.69 43.31 61.78
N ALA A 4 8.65 42.26 60.95
CA ALA A 4 9.17 41.96 59.61
C ALA A 4 8.43 40.74 59.00
N SER A 5 8.45 40.61 57.66
CA SER A 5 8.19 39.38 56.89
C SER A 5 9.38 38.39 56.96
N PRO A 6 9.25 37.09 56.58
CA PRO A 6 9.56 36.66 55.19
C PRO A 6 8.67 35.50 54.68
N THR A 7 8.15 35.53 53.43
CA THR A 7 8.71 35.02 52.15
C THR A 7 8.57 33.52 51.90
N SER A 8 7.77 33.18 50.88
CA SER A 8 7.97 32.16 49.83
C SER A 8 6.62 31.51 49.48
N ASP A 9 6.24 31.16 48.27
CA ASP A 9 6.74 31.35 46.91
C ASP A 9 5.72 30.55 46.08
N ARG A 10 4.98 31.18 45.15
CA ARG A 10 4.43 30.43 44.00
C ARG A 10 4.06 31.35 42.86
N SER A 11 5.01 31.42 41.94
CA SER A 11 4.96 32.03 40.62
C SER A 11 3.99 31.33 39.65
N ALA A 12 3.64 32.09 38.60
CA ALA A 12 3.18 31.71 37.26
C ALA A 12 1.66 31.79 36.92
N ALA A 13 1.29 32.94 36.32
CA ALA A 13 0.36 33.04 35.18
C ALA A 13 1.11 32.67 33.86
N PRO A 14 0.58 32.81 32.62
CA PRO A 14 -0.80 32.89 32.13
C PRO A 14 -1.10 31.85 31.00
N GLY A 15 -2.38 31.67 30.67
CA GLY A 15 -2.83 30.86 29.54
C GLY A 15 -2.33 31.39 28.19
N THR A 16 -1.75 30.50 27.39
CA THR A 16 -1.35 30.76 26.00
C THR A 16 -2.32 30.04 25.07
N SER A 17 -3.21 30.80 24.46
CA SER A 17 -3.97 30.42 23.27
C SER A 17 -3.23 30.90 22.02
N THR A 18 -2.90 29.99 21.11
CA THR A 18 -2.39 30.26 19.75
C THR A 18 -2.75 29.03 18.87
N PRO A 19 -2.80 29.14 17.53
CA PRO A 19 -4.04 29.33 16.77
C PRO A 19 -4.31 28.16 15.80
N ALA A 20 -5.56 28.06 15.35
CA ALA A 20 -5.96 27.19 14.25
C ALA A 20 -5.29 27.62 12.94
N ALA A 21 -4.50 26.74 12.33
CA ALA A 21 -3.95 26.90 10.99
C ALA A 21 -4.59 25.89 10.02
N SER A 22 -5.21 26.47 9.01
CA SER A 22 -5.85 25.93 7.80
C SER A 22 -5.20 24.68 7.18
N THR A 23 -5.96 23.57 7.15
CA THR A 23 -5.62 22.30 6.46
C THR A 23 -6.24 22.23 5.04
N GLY A 24 -6.43 23.37 4.38
CA GLY A 24 -7.19 23.46 3.12
C GLY A 24 -6.41 23.15 1.84
N ASP A 25 -5.13 23.55 1.76
CA ASP A 25 -4.47 23.68 0.45
C ASP A 25 -3.51 22.54 0.06
N GLN A 26 -3.22 21.61 0.98
CA GLN A 26 -2.24 20.54 0.72
C GLN A 26 -2.83 19.30 0.03
N GLN A 27 -4.16 19.16 -0.08
CA GLN A 27 -4.77 17.95 -0.65
C GLN A 27 -4.91 17.98 -2.18
N GLN A 28 -4.85 19.14 -2.83
CA GLN A 28 -5.03 19.22 -4.29
C GLN A 28 -3.74 18.94 -5.10
N HIS A 29 -2.55 19.18 -4.53
CA HIS A 29 -1.29 18.99 -5.27
C HIS A 29 -0.86 17.52 -5.40
N GLN A 30 -1.27 16.63 -4.49
CA GLN A 30 -0.83 15.22 -4.52
C GLN A 30 -1.54 14.34 -5.56
N ALA A 31 -2.71 14.76 -6.04
CA ALA A 31 -3.45 13.99 -7.04
C ALA A 31 -2.90 14.22 -8.47
N GLN A 32 -2.36 15.42 -8.76
CA GLN A 32 -1.92 15.78 -10.12
C GLN A 32 -0.53 15.23 -10.48
N GLU A 33 0.34 14.93 -9.52
CA GLU A 33 1.65 14.32 -9.81
C GLU A 33 1.55 12.82 -10.18
N GLN A 34 0.46 12.14 -9.83
CA GLN A 34 0.32 10.69 -10.03
C GLN A 34 0.00 10.30 -11.48
N GLU A 35 -0.67 11.17 -12.26
CA GLU A 35 -1.02 10.88 -13.65
C GLU A 35 0.12 11.14 -14.65
N GLY A 36 1.08 12.01 -14.29
CA GLY A 36 2.27 12.27 -15.12
C GLY A 36 3.28 11.11 -15.13
N SER A 37 3.34 10.34 -14.04
CA SER A 37 4.41 9.37 -13.79
C SER A 37 4.32 8.06 -14.60
N LEU A 38 3.18 7.78 -15.25
CA LEU A 38 2.98 6.52 -15.99
C LEU A 38 3.38 6.60 -17.47
N LYS A 39 3.53 7.81 -18.03
CA LYS A 39 3.83 7.99 -19.47
C LYS A 39 5.28 7.61 -19.82
N ASP A 40 6.17 7.55 -18.84
CA ASP A 40 7.60 7.29 -19.02
C ASP A 40 8.04 5.89 -18.54
N VAL A 41 7.10 5.02 -18.16
CA VAL A 41 7.42 3.65 -17.71
C VAL A 41 7.80 2.79 -18.92
N THR A 42 8.82 1.94 -18.76
CA THR A 42 9.21 1.01 -19.83
C THR A 42 8.08 0.04 -20.16
N ILE A 43 8.18 -0.60 -21.33
CA ILE A 43 7.24 -1.63 -21.77
C ILE A 43 7.09 -2.73 -20.70
N ALA A 44 8.18 -3.12 -20.04
CA ALA A 44 8.16 -4.14 -18.99
C ALA A 44 7.31 -3.72 -17.78
N GLY A 45 7.50 -2.49 -17.29
CA GLY A 45 6.69 -1.94 -16.20
C GLY A 45 5.21 -1.83 -16.57
N GLN A 46 4.91 -1.39 -17.80
CA GLN A 46 3.54 -1.31 -18.29
C GLN A 46 2.87 -2.69 -18.40
N MET A 47 3.59 -3.71 -18.85
CA MET A 47 3.07 -5.08 -18.91
C MET A 47 2.72 -5.64 -17.53
N ILE A 48 3.52 -5.33 -16.50
CA ILE A 48 3.24 -5.70 -15.11
C ILE A 48 1.94 -5.04 -14.64
N ILE A 49 1.80 -3.73 -14.85
CA ILE A 49 0.60 -2.97 -14.47
C ILE A 49 -0.65 -3.51 -15.18
N ASN A 50 -0.54 -3.78 -16.48
CA ASN A 50 -1.63 -4.33 -17.27
C ASN A 50 -2.03 -5.72 -16.75
N THR A 51 -1.06 -6.58 -16.44
CA THR A 51 -1.33 -7.93 -15.89
C THR A 51 -2.08 -7.86 -14.57
N ILE A 52 -1.70 -6.95 -13.67
CA ILE A 52 -2.36 -6.78 -12.37
C ILE A 52 -3.76 -6.17 -12.56
N THR A 53 -3.93 -5.26 -13.51
CA THR A 53 -5.23 -4.67 -13.85
C THR A 53 -6.19 -5.69 -14.47
N ASP A 54 -5.69 -6.54 -15.36
CA ASP A 54 -6.48 -7.62 -15.96
C ASP A 54 -6.94 -8.63 -14.91
N TYR A 55 -6.05 -8.96 -13.96
CA TYR A 55 -6.40 -9.77 -12.80
C TYR A 55 -7.59 -9.18 -12.05
N THR A 56 -7.57 -7.87 -11.74
CA THR A 56 -8.65 -7.25 -10.96
C THR A 56 -9.98 -7.29 -11.71
N GLN A 57 -9.97 -7.10 -13.03
CA GLN A 57 -11.17 -7.19 -13.84
C GLN A 57 -11.73 -8.62 -13.93
N LYS A 58 -10.86 -9.63 -14.00
CA LYS A 58 -11.26 -11.03 -14.16
C LYS A 58 -11.66 -11.70 -12.85
N MET A 59 -11.03 -11.34 -11.74
CA MET A 59 -11.20 -11.98 -10.44
C MET A 59 -12.06 -11.17 -9.46
N LYS A 60 -12.64 -10.03 -9.89
CA LYS A 60 -13.59 -9.27 -9.06
C LYS A 60 -14.83 -10.05 -8.68
N HIS A 61 -15.46 -9.61 -7.59
CA HIS A 61 -16.74 -10.13 -7.13
C HIS A 61 -17.82 -10.03 -8.22
N GLY A 62 -18.70 -11.04 -8.29
CA GLY A 62 -19.80 -11.10 -9.27
C GLY A 62 -19.42 -11.58 -10.67
N ARG A 63 -18.13 -11.84 -10.96
CA ARG A 63 -17.72 -12.41 -12.25
C ARG A 63 -17.62 -13.93 -12.20
N LEU A 64 -18.32 -14.60 -13.11
CA LEU A 64 -18.16 -16.03 -13.33
C LEU A 64 -16.85 -16.27 -14.09
N ILE A 65 -15.98 -17.08 -13.49
CA ILE A 65 -14.70 -17.48 -14.06
C ILE A 65 -14.54 -18.99 -13.86
N THR A 66 -14.06 -19.67 -14.89
CA THR A 66 -13.75 -21.10 -14.76
C THR A 66 -12.58 -21.28 -13.81
N GLN A 67 -12.51 -22.43 -13.17
CA GLN A 67 -11.40 -22.75 -12.28
C GLN A 67 -10.04 -22.67 -13.01
N ALA A 68 -9.94 -23.21 -14.23
CA ALA A 68 -8.72 -23.19 -15.01
C ALA A 68 -8.24 -21.76 -15.30
N GLU A 69 -9.16 -20.85 -15.67
CA GLU A 69 -8.81 -19.45 -15.88
C GLU A 69 -8.47 -18.75 -14.56
N GLY A 70 -9.21 -19.00 -13.48
CA GLY A 70 -8.91 -18.42 -12.16
C GLY A 70 -7.53 -18.81 -11.64
N MET A 71 -7.15 -20.08 -11.81
CA MET A 71 -5.80 -20.56 -11.49
C MET A 71 -4.73 -19.84 -12.31
N ARG A 72 -4.93 -19.69 -13.63
CA ARG A 72 -4.01 -18.92 -14.49
C ARG A 72 -3.86 -17.48 -14.01
N GLN A 73 -4.98 -16.81 -13.71
CA GLN A 73 -4.97 -15.43 -13.21
C GLN A 73 -4.18 -15.29 -11.90
N GLN A 74 -4.34 -16.21 -10.95
CA GLN A 74 -3.59 -16.17 -9.69
C GLN A 74 -2.08 -16.40 -9.89
N VAL A 75 -1.69 -17.29 -10.82
CA VAL A 75 -0.27 -17.47 -11.18
C VAL A 75 0.28 -16.23 -11.87
N SER A 76 -0.47 -15.64 -12.82
CA SER A 76 -0.08 -14.39 -13.50
C SER A 76 0.12 -13.24 -12.51
N LEU A 77 -0.79 -13.08 -11.55
CA LEU A 77 -0.63 -12.08 -10.48
C LEU A 77 0.62 -12.35 -9.65
N CYS A 78 0.83 -13.58 -9.20
CA CYS A 78 2.00 -13.95 -8.41
C CYS A 78 3.30 -13.59 -9.14
N ASN A 79 3.41 -13.95 -10.41
CA ASN A 79 4.58 -13.67 -11.22
C ASN A 79 4.76 -12.18 -11.48
N ALA A 80 3.67 -11.43 -11.74
CA ALA A 80 3.73 -9.99 -11.95
C ALA A 80 4.22 -9.24 -10.69
N ILE A 81 3.76 -9.66 -9.51
CA ILE A 81 4.22 -9.09 -8.23
C ILE A 81 5.71 -9.39 -8.02
N PHE A 82 6.17 -10.63 -8.24
CA PHE A 82 7.59 -10.93 -8.12
C PHE A 82 8.44 -10.20 -9.17
N ALA A 83 7.99 -10.07 -10.42
CA ALA A 83 8.69 -9.30 -11.44
C ALA A 83 8.79 -7.83 -11.04
N SER A 84 7.72 -7.24 -10.52
CA SER A 84 7.72 -5.84 -10.07
C SER A 84 8.79 -5.52 -9.02
N ILE A 85 9.22 -6.52 -8.24
CA ILE A 85 10.21 -6.38 -7.17
C ILE A 85 11.62 -6.74 -7.65
N ASN A 86 11.76 -7.75 -8.50
CA ASN A 86 13.06 -8.32 -8.85
C ASN A 86 13.64 -7.82 -10.18
N THR A 87 12.83 -7.24 -11.06
CA THR A 87 13.25 -6.94 -12.45
C THR A 87 13.15 -5.48 -12.83
N LEU A 88 12.55 -4.62 -12.00
CA LEU A 88 12.42 -3.20 -12.27
C LEU A 88 13.44 -2.45 -11.42
N ASP A 89 14.35 -1.73 -12.07
CA ASP A 89 15.26 -0.80 -11.39
C ASP A 89 14.76 0.63 -11.53
N ALA A 90 14.87 1.22 -12.74
CA ALA A 90 14.46 2.60 -13.01
C ALA A 90 12.94 2.81 -12.81
N ASP A 91 12.14 1.82 -13.20
CA ASP A 91 10.67 1.86 -13.13
C ASP A 91 10.11 1.40 -11.79
N PHE A 92 10.96 0.95 -10.85
CA PHE A 92 10.48 0.33 -9.61
C PHE A 92 9.51 1.24 -8.86
N ARG A 93 9.93 2.48 -8.62
CA ARG A 93 9.15 3.47 -7.85
C ARG A 93 7.81 3.80 -8.50
N PRO A 94 7.73 4.21 -9.80
CA PRO A 94 6.45 4.50 -10.42
C PRO A 94 5.54 3.28 -10.48
N VAL A 95 6.06 2.11 -10.87
CA VAL A 95 5.25 0.88 -10.97
C VAL A 95 4.74 0.44 -9.61
N LEU A 96 5.59 0.41 -8.58
CA LEU A 96 5.17 0.06 -7.23
C LEU A 96 4.10 1.02 -6.71
N THR A 97 4.25 2.32 -6.97
CA THR A 97 3.24 3.33 -6.57
C THR A 97 1.89 3.04 -7.23
N THR A 98 1.89 2.70 -8.52
CA THR A 98 0.68 2.29 -9.23
C THR A 98 0.08 1.01 -8.66
N ILE A 99 0.90 -0.01 -8.38
CA ILE A 99 0.46 -1.28 -7.77
C ILE A 99 -0.22 -1.02 -6.42
N LEU A 100 0.38 -0.20 -5.55
CA LEU A 100 -0.22 0.18 -4.27
C LEU A 100 -1.56 0.90 -4.47
N GLY A 101 -1.67 1.78 -5.46
CA GLY A 101 -2.93 2.43 -5.83
C GLY A 101 -4.01 1.45 -6.26
N ILE A 102 -3.65 0.46 -7.09
CA ILE A 102 -4.58 -0.61 -7.53
C ILE A 102 -5.03 -1.44 -6.32
N LEU A 103 -4.10 -1.87 -5.47
CA LEU A 103 -4.39 -2.67 -4.27
C LEU A 103 -5.33 -1.93 -3.32
N HIS A 104 -5.11 -0.63 -3.11
CA HIS A 104 -5.96 0.19 -2.26
C HIS A 104 -7.38 0.31 -2.83
N ARG A 105 -7.51 0.60 -4.14
CA ARG A 105 -8.80 0.73 -4.83
C ARG A 105 -9.60 -0.56 -4.83
N GLU A 106 -8.94 -1.69 -5.07
CA GLU A 106 -9.57 -3.00 -5.27
C GLU A 106 -9.58 -3.88 -4.00
N ARG A 107 -9.29 -3.30 -2.82
CA ARG A 107 -9.10 -4.01 -1.55
C ARG A 107 -10.28 -4.89 -1.12
N TYR A 108 -11.51 -4.47 -1.43
CA TYR A 108 -12.74 -5.19 -1.09
C TYR A 108 -13.32 -6.01 -2.24
N ALA A 109 -12.72 -5.92 -3.42
CA ALA A 109 -13.12 -6.66 -4.61
C ALA A 109 -12.12 -7.79 -4.87
N ALA A 110 -11.29 -7.67 -5.90
CA ALA A 110 -10.38 -8.73 -6.33
C ALA A 110 -9.29 -9.09 -5.29
N PHE A 111 -8.94 -8.17 -4.37
CA PHE A 111 -7.93 -8.40 -3.33
C PHE A 111 -8.49 -8.74 -1.94
N ARG A 112 -9.80 -8.98 -1.84
CA ARG A 112 -10.36 -9.64 -0.65
C ARG A 112 -9.79 -11.05 -0.56
N GLU A 113 -9.41 -11.52 0.63
CA GLU A 113 -8.69 -12.78 0.81
C GLU A 113 -9.38 -13.98 0.14
N THR A 114 -10.71 -14.07 0.26
CA THR A 114 -11.53 -15.11 -0.36
C THR A 114 -11.42 -15.15 -1.88
N HIS A 115 -11.17 -14.00 -2.52
CA HIS A 115 -11.01 -13.89 -3.98
C HIS A 115 -9.54 -14.03 -4.39
N LEU A 116 -8.63 -13.41 -3.62
CA LEU A 116 -7.19 -13.45 -3.83
C LEU A 116 -6.62 -14.88 -3.77
N PHE A 117 -7.16 -15.70 -2.86
CA PHE A 117 -6.71 -17.08 -2.63
C PHE A 117 -7.72 -18.14 -3.10
N ARG A 118 -8.71 -17.76 -3.93
CA ARG A 118 -9.86 -18.62 -4.30
C ARG A 118 -9.50 -20.02 -4.80
N TYR A 119 -8.50 -20.14 -5.68
CA TYR A 119 -8.03 -21.42 -6.23
C TYR A 119 -6.60 -21.74 -5.80
N TRP A 120 -6.15 -21.16 -4.69
CA TRP A 120 -4.76 -21.24 -4.28
C TRP A 120 -4.30 -22.69 -4.12
N ASP A 121 -5.09 -23.58 -3.53
CA ASP A 121 -4.69 -25.00 -3.36
C ASP A 121 -4.47 -25.74 -4.68
N ARG A 122 -4.97 -25.21 -5.80
CA ARG A 122 -4.89 -25.84 -7.11
C ARG A 122 -3.84 -25.23 -8.03
N VAL A 123 -3.29 -24.06 -7.71
CA VAL A 123 -2.27 -23.44 -8.56
C VAL A 123 -0.95 -24.22 -8.53
N ALA A 124 -0.27 -24.30 -9.68
CA ALA A 124 1.03 -24.96 -9.81
C ALA A 124 2.18 -24.06 -9.30
N LEU A 125 2.09 -23.59 -8.06
CA LEU A 125 3.14 -22.84 -7.37
C LEU A 125 3.80 -23.72 -6.30
N SER A 126 5.11 -23.61 -6.17
CA SER A 126 5.86 -24.25 -5.09
C SER A 126 5.45 -23.69 -3.72
N LYS A 127 5.71 -24.45 -2.64
CA LYS A 127 5.44 -24.00 -1.26
C LYS A 127 6.14 -22.67 -0.94
N ASN A 128 7.37 -22.50 -1.42
CA ASN A 128 8.16 -21.28 -1.21
C ASN A 128 7.56 -20.08 -1.96
N GLN A 129 7.14 -20.26 -3.22
CA GLN A 129 6.46 -19.20 -3.98
C GLN A 129 5.15 -18.79 -3.31
N ARG A 130 4.37 -19.75 -2.81
CA ARG A 130 3.10 -19.46 -2.12
C ARG A 130 3.32 -18.60 -0.88
N ARG A 131 4.24 -19.03 -0.01
CA ARG A 131 4.59 -18.30 1.23
C ARG A 131 5.19 -16.93 0.93
N GLY A 132 6.08 -16.85 -0.07
CA GLY A 132 6.67 -15.59 -0.50
C GLY A 132 5.63 -14.61 -1.02
N PHE A 133 4.70 -15.10 -1.85
CA PHE A 133 3.60 -14.28 -2.36
C PHE A 133 2.69 -13.80 -1.22
N GLU A 134 2.28 -14.68 -0.31
CA GLU A 134 1.44 -14.33 0.84
C GLU A 134 2.09 -13.23 1.71
N LYS A 135 3.38 -13.35 2.01
CA LYS A 135 4.14 -12.32 2.75
C LYS A 135 4.13 -10.98 2.00
N ILE A 136 4.53 -10.99 0.72
CA ILE A 136 4.67 -9.78 -0.08
C ILE A 136 3.32 -9.11 -0.31
N ILE A 137 2.28 -9.84 -0.71
CA ILE A 137 0.98 -9.25 -0.98
C ILE A 137 0.35 -8.68 0.30
N THR A 138 0.59 -9.33 1.44
CA THR A 138 0.14 -8.80 2.75
C THR A 138 0.85 -7.50 3.08
N LEU A 139 2.17 -7.44 2.90
CA LEU A 139 2.94 -6.21 3.07
C LEU A 139 2.42 -5.10 2.15
N LEU A 140 2.29 -5.37 0.86
CA LEU A 140 1.82 -4.39 -0.12
C LEU A 140 0.40 -3.89 0.20
N LYS A 141 -0.52 -4.77 0.63
CA LYS A 141 -1.88 -4.38 1.06
C LYS A 141 -1.85 -3.49 2.30
N THR A 142 -0.99 -3.78 3.27
CA THR A 142 -0.80 -2.96 4.47
C THR A 142 -0.26 -1.57 4.14
N LEU A 143 0.60 -1.47 3.13
CA LEU A 143 1.19 -0.21 2.66
C LEU A 143 0.34 0.53 1.61
N ALA A 144 -0.74 -0.10 1.12
CA ALA A 144 -1.50 0.42 0.00
C ALA A 144 -2.20 1.75 0.32
N ASP A 145 -2.77 1.89 1.52
CA ASP A 145 -3.46 3.11 1.95
C ASP A 145 -2.46 4.25 2.21
N PRO A 146 -2.47 5.33 1.41
CA PRO A 146 -1.52 6.43 1.58
C PRO A 146 -1.68 7.16 2.92
N LYS A 147 -2.88 7.15 3.54
CA LYS A 147 -3.13 7.84 4.81
C LYS A 147 -2.47 7.13 5.99
N THR A 148 -2.40 5.80 5.93
CA THR A 148 -1.86 4.97 7.04
C THR A 148 -0.46 4.43 6.74
N ARG A 149 0.04 4.55 5.51
CA ARG A 149 1.33 4.00 5.06
C ARG A 149 2.50 4.36 5.96
N GLN A 150 2.63 5.64 6.35
CA GLN A 150 3.75 6.10 7.19
C GLN A 150 3.74 5.44 8.57
N THR A 151 2.56 5.28 9.18
CA THR A 151 2.40 4.57 10.46
C THR A 151 2.66 3.08 10.30
N ALA A 152 2.13 2.48 9.22
CA ALA A 152 2.32 1.07 8.93
C ALA A 152 3.80 0.71 8.72
N LEU A 153 4.56 1.55 7.99
CA LEU A 153 5.99 1.33 7.76
C LEU A 153 6.82 1.24 9.06
N ARG A 154 6.43 1.98 10.10
CA ARG A 154 7.10 1.92 11.42
C ARG A 154 6.86 0.60 12.15
N GLN A 155 5.82 -0.13 11.78
CA GLN A 155 5.44 -1.41 12.39
C GLN A 155 5.95 -2.62 11.60
N VAL A 156 6.45 -2.40 10.38
CA VAL A 156 6.98 -3.48 9.55
C VAL A 156 8.36 -3.87 10.06
N ASP A 157 8.46 -5.09 10.56
CA ASP A 157 9.73 -5.75 10.88
C ASP A 157 10.26 -6.47 9.63
N PHE A 158 11.23 -5.85 8.95
CA PHE A 158 11.81 -6.39 7.72
C PHE A 158 12.67 -7.64 7.95
N GLU A 159 13.24 -7.82 9.15
CA GLU A 159 14.05 -8.99 9.50
C GLU A 159 13.22 -10.28 9.54
N ARG A 160 11.93 -10.18 9.85
CA ARG A 160 10.99 -11.33 9.84
C ARG A 160 10.46 -11.66 8.45
N LEU A 161 10.58 -10.73 7.51
CA LEU A 161 10.03 -10.86 6.16
C LEU A 161 11.01 -11.55 5.21
N LEU A 162 12.30 -11.28 5.35
CA LEU A 162 13.41 -11.95 4.66
C LEU A 162 13.65 -13.38 5.19
#